data_AF-A0A248L6E1-F1
#
_entry.id   AF-A0A248L6E1-F1
#
_cell.length_a   1.000
_cell.length_b   1.000
_cell.length_c   1.000
_cell.angle_alpha   90.00
_cell.angle_beta   90.00
_cell.angle_gamma   90.00
#
_symmetry.space_group_name_H-M   'P 1'
#
loop_
_entity.id
_entity.type
_entity.pdbx_description
1 polymer ?
#
loop_
_entity_poly.entity_id
_entity_poly.type
_entity_poly.pdbx_seq_one_letter_code
_entity_poly.pdbx_strand_id
1 'polypeptide(L)'
;MAKRPLTPRECELVVCSLYVMELIPFEGIMERLESITLRDIIGPVATGDATRQQAAESLDQYIKVRRRRFRNVPPEHLWSLDDRMEQEALRMIRKRSPLSAGEKLQPKAIPFEMGDTVEMKVTEIQERNSKVTVVGKVGQVTAKLPVANRQALKGSKTIAAWVTGIEKKPALIHLSTSDYGKHQPSAEVLAAYVTAIRGLRQFFETNELPSTEEVDLAKSLFQRMIRRDQNDWFTVYVAMGRPQLDHVRRWVKVIQMLGKSLRGDEDATRQLASQEDRFFKDALLRACRSVEKNLDSRT
;
A
#
# COMPACT_ATOMS: atom_id res chain seq x y z
N MET A 1 -20.56 -29.17 5.84
CA MET A 1 -20.51 -28.78 4.41
C MET A 1 -19.04 -28.66 3.98
N ALA A 2 -18.52 -29.53 3.13
CA ALA A 2 -17.19 -29.34 2.51
C ALA A 2 -17.25 -29.70 1.03
N LYS A 3 -17.46 -28.69 0.16
CA LYS A 3 -17.44 -28.87 -1.31
C LYS A 3 -16.14 -28.38 -1.97
N ARG A 4 -15.18 -27.85 -1.22
CA ARG A 4 -13.83 -27.54 -1.73
C ARG A 4 -12.77 -27.77 -0.66
N PRO A 5 -11.55 -28.20 -1.04
CA PRO A 5 -10.43 -28.26 -0.11
C PRO A 5 -10.09 -26.87 0.43
N LEU A 6 -9.52 -26.83 1.64
CA LEU A 6 -9.03 -25.59 2.24
C LEU A 6 -7.91 -25.00 1.38
N THR A 7 -7.92 -23.67 1.21
CA THR A 7 -6.81 -22.99 0.55
C THR A 7 -5.57 -23.01 1.43
N PRO A 8 -4.36 -22.87 0.85
CA PRO A 8 -3.11 -22.73 1.60
C PRO A 8 -3.19 -21.70 2.73
N ARG A 9 -3.92 -20.60 2.51
CA ARG A 9 -4.09 -19.53 3.48
C ARG A 9 -5.11 -19.82 4.57
N GLU A 10 -6.17 -20.55 4.26
CA GLU A 10 -7.14 -21.06 5.24
C GLU A 10 -6.46 -22.08 6.17
N CYS A 11 -5.59 -22.95 5.63
CA CYS A 11 -4.80 -23.88 6.45
C CYS A 11 -3.83 -23.17 7.40
N GLU A 12 -3.14 -22.12 6.94
CA GLU A 12 -2.25 -21.32 7.81
C GLU A 12 -3.03 -20.67 8.96
N LEU A 13 -4.23 -20.16 8.68
CA LEU A 13 -5.09 -19.56 9.70
C LEU A 13 -5.53 -20.60 10.75
N VAL A 14 -6.00 -21.76 10.29
CA VAL A 14 -6.38 -22.89 11.15
C VAL A 14 -5.22 -23.28 12.08
N VAL A 15 -4.02 -23.46 11.52
CA VAL A 15 -2.83 -23.83 12.29
C VAL A 15 -2.45 -22.76 13.32
N CYS A 16 -2.56 -21.48 12.97
CA CYS A 16 -2.31 -20.39 13.92
C CYS A 16 -3.31 -20.40 15.08
N SER A 17 -4.59 -20.66 14.81
CA SER A 17 -5.61 -20.79 15.85
C SER A 17 -5.33 -21.97 16.76
N LEU A 18 -5.04 -23.16 16.23
CA LEU A 18 -4.71 -24.35 17.02
C LEU A 18 -3.50 -24.11 17.95
N TYR A 19 -2.50 -23.36 17.48
CA TYR A 19 -1.36 -23.00 18.31
C TYR A 19 -1.74 -22.06 19.46
N VAL A 20 -2.57 -21.03 19.19
CA VAL A 20 -3.09 -20.13 20.24
C VAL A 20 -3.93 -20.88 21.28
N MET A 21 -4.64 -21.92 20.86
CA MET A 21 -5.41 -22.81 21.72
C MET A 21 -4.59 -23.86 22.47
N GLU A 22 -3.27 -23.91 22.27
CA GLU A 22 -2.38 -24.91 22.88
C GLU A 22 -2.65 -26.36 22.43
N LEU A 23 -3.32 -26.54 21.29
CA LEU A 23 -3.63 -27.86 20.75
C LEU A 23 -2.47 -28.46 19.96
N ILE A 24 -1.55 -27.62 19.46
CA ILE A 24 -0.36 -28.04 18.72
C ILE A 24 0.90 -27.30 19.20
N PRO A 25 2.10 -27.90 19.10
CA PRO A 25 3.34 -27.27 19.51
C PRO A 25 3.79 -26.15 18.56
N PHE A 26 4.63 -25.24 19.06
CA PHE A 26 5.19 -24.13 18.27
C PHE A 26 6.22 -24.61 17.22
N GLU A 27 7.04 -25.59 17.58
CA GLU A 27 8.30 -25.87 16.87
C GLU A 27 8.09 -26.52 15.50
N GLY A 28 8.75 -25.97 14.48
CA GLY A 28 8.83 -26.52 13.13
C GLY A 28 7.65 -26.21 12.20
N ILE A 29 6.46 -25.88 12.74
CA ILE A 29 5.29 -25.51 11.93
C ILE A 29 5.32 -24.03 11.56
N MET A 30 5.75 -23.18 12.49
CA MET A 30 5.69 -21.72 12.34
C MET A 30 6.67 -21.17 11.31
N GLU A 31 7.84 -21.81 11.18
CA GLU A 31 8.84 -21.52 10.15
C GLU A 31 8.32 -21.80 8.72
N ARG A 32 7.26 -22.63 8.60
CA ARG A 32 6.64 -23.06 7.34
C ARG A 32 5.42 -22.23 6.94
N LEU A 33 4.94 -21.31 7.80
CA LEU A 33 3.82 -20.43 7.45
C LEU A 33 4.26 -19.41 6.39
N GLU A 34 3.68 -19.31 5.20
CA GLU A 34 4.11 -18.25 4.25
C GLU A 34 3.52 -16.87 4.62
N SER A 35 2.48 -16.87 5.44
CA SER A 35 1.86 -15.65 5.95
C SER A 35 2.75 -14.84 6.88
N ILE A 36 3.28 -13.73 6.38
CA ILE A 36 3.91 -12.70 7.23
C ILE A 36 2.95 -12.23 8.32
N THR A 37 1.73 -11.81 7.95
CA THR A 37 0.76 -11.29 8.94
C THR A 37 0.36 -12.29 10.02
N LEU A 38 0.30 -13.58 9.70
CA LEU A 38 -0.05 -14.58 10.72
C LEU A 38 1.17 -14.90 11.60
N ARG A 39 2.39 -14.89 11.04
CA ARG A 39 3.61 -14.92 11.85
C ARG A 39 3.75 -13.70 12.74
N ASP A 40 3.38 -12.52 12.29
CA ASP A 40 3.44 -11.30 13.13
C ASP A 40 2.48 -11.39 14.32
N ILE A 41 1.36 -12.11 14.17
CA ILE A 41 0.38 -12.33 15.23
C ILE A 41 0.87 -13.40 16.23
N ILE A 42 1.45 -14.49 15.71
CA ILE A 42 1.79 -15.66 16.53
C ILE A 42 3.23 -15.64 17.05
N GLY A 43 4.16 -15.06 16.29
CA GLY A 43 5.58 -15.00 16.62
C GLY A 43 5.86 -14.40 18.01
N PRO A 44 5.26 -13.24 18.36
CA PRO A 44 5.39 -12.66 19.70
C PRO A 44 4.90 -13.57 20.83
N VAL A 45 3.91 -14.43 20.60
CA VAL A 45 3.43 -15.39 21.61
C VAL A 45 4.51 -16.41 21.94
N ALA A 46 5.23 -16.85 20.92
CA ALA A 46 6.23 -17.90 21.07
C ALA A 46 7.56 -17.43 21.63
N THR A 47 7.88 -16.15 21.43
CA THR A 47 9.02 -15.50 22.10
C THR A 47 8.67 -15.04 23.51
N GLY A 48 7.40 -15.16 23.94
CA GLY A 48 6.92 -14.72 25.25
C GLY A 48 6.62 -13.21 25.34
N ASP A 49 6.69 -12.49 24.22
CA ASP A 49 6.47 -11.04 24.14
C ASP A 49 4.97 -10.66 24.10
N ALA A 50 4.09 -11.61 23.83
CA ALA A 50 2.64 -11.42 23.83
C ALA A 50 1.91 -12.60 24.48
N THR A 51 0.72 -12.35 25.02
CA THR A 51 -0.12 -13.43 25.56
C THR A 51 -0.92 -14.11 24.44
N ARG A 52 -1.29 -15.38 24.65
CA ARG A 52 -2.18 -16.11 23.75
C ARG A 52 -3.51 -15.39 23.54
N GLN A 53 -4.03 -14.74 24.58
CA GLN A 53 -5.26 -13.95 24.50
C GLN A 53 -5.13 -12.77 23.51
N GLN A 54 -4.02 -12.03 23.54
CA GLN A 54 -3.76 -10.93 22.61
C GLN A 54 -3.64 -11.41 21.15
N ALA A 55 -3.03 -12.58 20.94
CA ALA A 55 -2.98 -13.19 19.62
C ALA A 55 -4.35 -13.68 19.15
N ALA A 56 -5.18 -14.25 20.04
CA ALA A 56 -6.54 -14.64 19.72
C ALA A 56 -7.35 -13.44 19.21
N GLU A 57 -7.32 -12.31 19.93
CA GLU A 57 -7.99 -11.07 19.53
C GLU A 57 -7.50 -10.55 18.17
N SER A 58 -6.19 -10.61 17.93
CA SER A 58 -5.57 -10.17 16.67
C SER A 58 -5.95 -11.07 15.48
N LEU A 59 -6.02 -12.39 15.69
CA LEU A 59 -6.55 -13.33 14.70
C LEU A 59 -8.02 -13.01 14.39
N ASP A 60 -8.82 -12.75 15.42
CA ASP A 60 -10.24 -12.45 15.30
C ASP A 60 -10.49 -11.19 14.46
N GLN A 61 -9.72 -10.13 14.71
CA GLN A 61 -9.73 -8.91 13.89
C GLN A 61 -9.27 -9.16 12.46
N TYR A 62 -8.19 -9.93 12.29
CA TYR A 62 -7.66 -10.28 10.97
C TYR A 62 -8.69 -11.02 10.10
N ILE A 63 -9.47 -11.92 10.69
CA ILE A 63 -10.56 -12.63 10.02
C ILE A 63 -11.72 -11.69 9.72
N LYS A 64 -12.13 -10.84 10.68
CA LYS A 64 -13.20 -9.84 10.49
C LYS A 64 -12.93 -8.93 9.29
N VAL A 65 -11.71 -8.45 9.13
CA VAL A 65 -11.30 -7.60 7.99
C VAL A 65 -11.25 -8.40 6.67
N ARG A 66 -10.97 -9.71 6.73
CA ARG A 66 -10.79 -10.58 5.56
C ARG A 66 -11.90 -11.61 5.37
N ARG A 67 -13.11 -11.37 5.91
CA ARG A 67 -14.28 -12.28 5.85
C ARG A 67 -14.53 -12.87 4.46
N ARG A 68 -14.37 -12.07 3.39
CA ARG A 68 -14.55 -12.53 2.00
C ARG A 68 -13.54 -13.61 1.57
N ARG A 69 -12.33 -13.62 2.13
CA ARG A 69 -11.27 -14.61 1.85
C ARG A 69 -11.40 -15.88 2.68
N PHE A 70 -12.01 -15.78 3.87
CA PHE A 70 -12.18 -16.88 4.82
C PHE A 70 -13.64 -17.33 4.91
N ARG A 71 -14.34 -17.38 3.76
CA ARG A 71 -15.80 -17.63 3.71
C ARG A 71 -16.22 -18.95 4.37
N ASN A 72 -15.33 -19.94 4.41
CA ASN A 72 -15.58 -21.26 4.98
C ASN A 72 -14.95 -21.47 6.36
N VAL A 73 -14.21 -20.48 6.86
CA VAL A 73 -13.57 -20.52 8.17
C VAL A 73 -13.97 -19.26 8.94
N PRO A 74 -15.24 -19.15 9.38
CA PRO A 74 -15.66 -18.10 10.29
C PRO A 74 -14.87 -18.15 11.60
N PRO A 75 -14.69 -17.01 12.30
CA PRO A 75 -14.00 -16.96 13.58
C PRO A 75 -14.52 -18.01 14.59
N GLU A 76 -15.84 -18.16 14.67
CA GLU A 76 -16.52 -19.11 15.55
C GLU A 76 -16.13 -20.57 15.28
N HIS A 77 -15.78 -20.93 14.05
CA HIS A 77 -15.42 -22.31 13.70
C HIS A 77 -13.95 -22.63 13.95
N LEU A 78 -13.08 -21.63 14.12
CA LEU A 78 -11.66 -21.84 14.40
C LEU A 78 -11.41 -22.40 15.80
N TRP A 79 -12.33 -22.13 16.73
CA TRP A 79 -12.27 -22.58 18.11
C TRP A 79 -12.97 -23.93 18.32
N SER A 80 -13.61 -24.48 17.28
CA SER A 80 -14.38 -25.73 17.31
C SER A 80 -14.10 -26.58 16.06
N LEU A 81 -12.84 -26.63 15.63
CA LEU A 81 -12.44 -27.35 14.42
C LEU A 81 -12.65 -28.86 14.59
N ASP A 82 -13.04 -29.53 13.51
CA ASP A 82 -13.08 -30.99 13.47
C ASP A 82 -11.68 -31.58 13.20
N ASP A 83 -11.43 -32.80 13.72
CA ASP A 83 -10.13 -33.50 13.60
C ASP A 83 -9.68 -33.63 12.13
N ARG A 84 -10.62 -33.71 11.20
CA ARG A 84 -10.34 -33.88 9.77
C ARG A 84 -9.77 -32.62 9.15
N MET A 85 -10.34 -31.46 9.44
CA MET A 85 -9.88 -30.15 8.97
C MET A 85 -8.52 -29.80 9.59
N GLU A 86 -8.34 -30.13 10.87
CA GLU A 86 -7.04 -30.04 11.54
C GLU A 86 -5.97 -30.86 10.81
N GLN A 87 -6.23 -32.16 10.60
CA GLN A 87 -5.26 -33.05 9.97
C GLN A 87 -4.93 -32.61 8.53
N GLU A 88 -5.92 -32.13 7.78
CA GLU A 88 -5.71 -31.63 6.42
C GLU A 88 -4.84 -30.35 6.42
N ALA A 89 -5.10 -29.42 7.33
CA ALA A 89 -4.33 -28.18 7.47
C ALA A 89 -2.89 -28.48 7.89
N LEU A 90 -2.68 -29.33 8.90
CA LEU A 90 -1.36 -29.76 9.34
C LEU A 90 -0.60 -30.48 8.23
N ARG A 91 -1.25 -31.38 7.49
CA ARG A 91 -0.62 -32.08 6.35
C ARG A 91 -0.16 -31.10 5.27
N MET A 92 -0.95 -30.08 4.97
CA MET A 92 -0.59 -29.05 3.98
C MET A 92 0.59 -28.19 4.41
N ILE A 93 0.67 -27.81 5.69
CA ILE A 93 1.81 -27.02 6.21
C ILE A 93 3.07 -27.89 6.33
N ARG A 94 2.95 -29.14 6.80
CA ARG A 94 4.07 -30.08 6.92
C ARG A 94 4.72 -30.42 5.57
N LYS A 95 3.99 -30.35 4.45
CA LYS A 95 4.54 -30.57 3.11
C LYS A 95 5.40 -29.42 2.58
N ARG A 96 5.36 -28.24 3.20
CA ARG A 96 6.14 -27.09 2.76
C ARG A 96 7.55 -27.17 3.29
N SER A 97 8.51 -26.83 2.43
CA SER A 97 9.90 -26.69 2.84
C SER A 97 10.00 -25.59 3.90
N PRO A 98 10.72 -25.81 5.01
CA PRO A 98 11.02 -24.75 5.95
C PRO A 98 11.77 -23.62 5.24
N LEU A 99 11.57 -22.38 5.70
CA LEU A 99 12.42 -21.29 5.26
C LEU A 99 13.87 -21.60 5.61
N SER A 100 14.79 -21.31 4.70
CA SER A 100 16.20 -21.61 4.89
C SER A 100 16.74 -20.77 6.06
N ALA A 101 17.67 -21.30 6.85
CA ALA A 101 18.28 -20.55 7.96
C ALA A 101 18.87 -19.21 7.43
N GLY A 102 18.28 -18.09 7.88
CA GLY A 102 18.60 -16.74 7.38
C GLY A 102 17.50 -16.07 6.55
N GLU A 103 16.50 -16.81 6.07
CA GLU A 103 15.28 -16.24 5.46
C GLU A 103 14.32 -15.76 6.54
N LYS A 104 14.55 -14.56 7.09
CA LYS A 104 13.47 -13.80 7.70
C LYS A 104 12.65 -13.16 6.58
N LEU A 105 11.39 -13.56 6.42
CA LEU A 105 10.38 -12.71 5.76
C LEU A 105 10.05 -11.53 6.68
N GLN A 106 11.05 -10.68 6.95
CA GLN A 106 10.75 -9.30 7.28
C GLN A 106 9.99 -8.74 6.05
N PRO A 107 8.99 -7.86 6.19
CA PRO A 107 8.80 -6.88 5.14
C PRO A 107 10.16 -6.21 5.04
N LYS A 108 10.99 -6.63 4.07
CA LYS A 108 12.31 -6.05 3.86
C LYS A 108 12.03 -4.56 3.81
N ALA A 109 12.49 -3.83 4.84
CA ALA A 109 12.42 -2.38 4.82
C ALA A 109 13.04 -2.01 3.48
N ILE A 110 12.23 -1.46 2.58
CA ILE A 110 12.73 -1.00 1.30
C ILE A 110 13.51 0.25 1.70
N PRO A 111 14.86 0.23 1.72
CA PRO A 111 15.67 1.32 2.28
C PRO A 111 15.79 2.47 1.27
N PHE A 112 14.76 2.63 0.45
CA PHE A 112 14.69 3.57 -0.65
C PHE A 112 13.39 4.34 -0.50
N GLU A 113 13.41 5.59 -0.92
CA GLU A 113 12.26 6.47 -1.02
C GLU A 113 11.96 6.81 -2.48
N MET A 114 10.75 7.31 -2.72
CA MET A 114 10.44 7.92 -4.02
C MET A 114 11.34 9.15 -4.24
N GLY A 115 11.97 9.22 -5.41
CA GLY A 115 12.95 10.25 -5.75
C GLY A 115 14.40 9.79 -5.71
N ASP A 116 14.71 8.71 -4.99
CA ASP A 116 16.09 8.22 -4.87
C ASP A 116 16.62 7.76 -6.22
N THR A 117 17.87 8.10 -6.52
CA THR A 117 18.62 7.52 -7.64
C THR A 117 19.29 6.23 -7.18
N VAL A 118 19.07 5.16 -7.93
CA VAL A 118 19.53 3.81 -7.58
C VAL A 118 20.13 3.10 -8.79
N GLU A 119 21.06 2.18 -8.53
CA GLU A 119 21.56 1.26 -9.54
C GLU A 119 20.81 -0.08 -9.46
N MET A 120 20.16 -0.44 -10.56
CA MET A 120 19.48 -1.72 -10.70
C MET A 120 20.36 -2.72 -11.44
N LYS A 121 20.62 -3.87 -10.83
CA LYS A 121 21.21 -5.02 -11.51
C LYS A 121 20.13 -5.76 -12.29
N VAL A 122 20.31 -5.89 -13.60
CA VAL A 122 19.35 -6.54 -14.49
C VAL A 122 19.35 -8.06 -14.24
N THR A 123 18.17 -8.64 -14.04
CA THR A 123 18.01 -10.10 -13.90
C THR A 123 17.24 -10.69 -15.07
N GLU A 124 16.23 -9.98 -15.58
CA GLU A 124 15.34 -10.48 -16.63
C GLU A 124 14.83 -9.31 -17.47
N ILE A 125 14.57 -9.56 -18.75
CA ILE A 125 13.86 -8.62 -19.64
C ILE A 125 12.58 -9.32 -20.08
N GLN A 126 11.44 -8.73 -19.72
CA GLN A 126 10.12 -9.21 -20.06
C GLN A 126 9.53 -8.35 -21.18
N GLU A 127 9.03 -8.99 -22.22
CA GLU A 127 8.38 -8.33 -23.34
C GLU A 127 6.95 -8.85 -23.49
N ARG A 128 5.98 -7.96 -23.33
CA ARG A 128 4.54 -8.29 -23.48
C ARG A 128 3.82 -7.13 -24.15
N ASN A 129 3.02 -7.40 -25.17
CA ASN A 129 2.18 -6.41 -25.87
C ASN A 129 2.97 -5.16 -26.32
N SER A 130 4.15 -5.36 -26.91
CA SER A 130 5.07 -4.28 -27.35
C SER A 130 5.56 -3.37 -26.22
N LYS A 131 5.39 -3.76 -24.95
CA LYS A 131 5.98 -3.11 -23.79
C LYS A 131 7.14 -3.94 -23.28
N VAL A 132 8.30 -3.30 -23.15
CA VAL A 132 9.51 -3.93 -22.60
C VAL A 132 9.64 -3.50 -21.14
N THR A 133 9.69 -4.46 -20.23
CA THR A 133 9.93 -4.22 -18.80
C THR A 133 11.17 -4.97 -18.37
N VAL A 134 12.12 -4.24 -17.82
CA VAL A 134 13.30 -4.83 -17.19
C VAL A 134 12.95 -5.14 -15.74
N VAL A 135 13.23 -6.38 -15.33
CA VAL A 135 13.14 -6.80 -13.95
C VAL A 135 14.55 -6.99 -13.43
N GLY A 136 14.80 -6.47 -12.23
CA GLY A 136 16.12 -6.50 -11.64
C GLY A 136 16.08 -6.46 -10.12
N LYS A 137 17.25 -6.24 -9.55
CA LYS A 137 17.45 -6.04 -8.11
C LYS A 137 18.11 -4.70 -7.86
N VAL A 138 17.55 -3.95 -6.92
CA VAL A 138 18.21 -2.81 -6.28
C VAL A 138 18.52 -3.24 -4.85
N GLY A 139 19.82 -3.47 -4.57
CA GLY A 139 20.25 -4.19 -3.38
C GLY A 139 19.55 -5.56 -3.28
N GLN A 140 18.67 -5.70 -2.28
CA GLN A 140 17.96 -6.95 -1.97
C GLN A 140 16.47 -6.94 -2.38
N VAL A 141 15.99 -5.88 -3.04
CA VAL A 141 14.58 -5.66 -3.40
C VAL A 141 14.38 -5.82 -4.91
N THR A 142 13.27 -6.43 -5.31
CA THR A 142 12.90 -6.53 -6.72
C THR A 142 12.50 -5.17 -7.27
N ALA A 143 13.00 -4.83 -8.46
CA ALA A 143 12.69 -3.59 -9.15
C ALA A 143 12.16 -3.85 -10.56
N LYS A 144 11.30 -2.95 -11.02
CA LYS A 144 10.74 -2.93 -12.38
C LYS A 144 11.03 -1.59 -13.03
N LEU A 145 11.57 -1.65 -14.25
CA LEU A 145 11.85 -0.49 -15.09
C LEU A 145 11.18 -0.69 -16.45
N PRO A 146 10.09 0.03 -16.75
CA PRO A 146 9.56 0.10 -18.11
C PRO A 146 10.56 0.82 -19.02
N VAL A 147 10.81 0.27 -20.21
CA VAL A 147 11.66 0.91 -21.23
C VAL A 147 10.96 0.93 -22.58
N ALA A 148 11.29 1.92 -23.41
CA ALA A 148 10.67 2.10 -24.72
C ALA A 148 11.06 0.99 -25.72
N ASN A 149 12.33 0.56 -25.71
CA ASN A 149 12.78 -0.56 -26.54
C ASN A 149 13.86 -1.39 -25.83
N ARG A 150 14.05 -2.63 -26.29
CA ARG A 150 15.07 -3.56 -25.78
C ARG A 150 16.50 -3.15 -26.16
N GLN A 151 16.67 -2.44 -27.28
CA GLN A 151 17.98 -2.06 -27.82
C GLN A 151 18.72 -1.07 -26.91
N ALA A 152 17.98 -0.22 -26.18
CA ALA A 152 18.51 0.73 -25.20
C ALA A 152 19.28 0.06 -24.03
N LEU A 153 19.22 -1.28 -23.91
CA LEU A 153 19.75 -2.03 -22.79
C LEU A 153 20.79 -3.08 -23.19
N LYS A 154 21.17 -3.13 -24.47
CA LYS A 154 22.03 -4.19 -25.00
C LYS A 154 23.42 -4.10 -24.36
N GLY A 155 23.77 -5.08 -23.52
CA GLY A 155 25.08 -5.19 -22.85
C GLY A 155 25.17 -4.58 -21.44
N SER A 156 24.16 -3.85 -20.97
CA SER A 156 24.19 -3.24 -19.64
C SER A 156 23.76 -4.22 -18.56
N LYS A 157 24.70 -4.60 -17.67
CA LYS A 157 24.41 -5.45 -16.49
C LYS A 157 23.78 -4.65 -15.34
N THR A 158 23.99 -3.34 -15.33
CA THR A 158 23.47 -2.39 -14.35
C THR A 158 22.87 -1.18 -15.05
N ILE A 159 21.82 -0.60 -14.47
CA ILE A 159 21.11 0.57 -15.00
C ILE A 159 20.89 1.56 -13.86
N ALA A 160 21.35 2.80 -14.02
CA ALA A 160 21.00 3.91 -13.13
C ALA A 160 19.59 4.42 -13.47
N ALA A 161 18.71 4.49 -12.48
CA ALA A 161 17.35 4.97 -12.61
C ALA A 161 16.87 5.55 -11.27
N TRP A 162 15.81 6.35 -11.28
CA TRP A 162 15.24 6.87 -10.02
C TRP A 162 13.94 6.17 -9.66
N VAL A 163 13.65 6.15 -8.36
CA VAL A 163 12.49 5.48 -7.77
C VAL A 163 11.23 6.32 -7.98
N THR A 164 10.29 5.82 -8.78
CA THR A 164 8.99 6.46 -9.05
C THR A 164 7.86 5.90 -8.19
N GLY A 165 8.07 4.79 -7.50
CA GLY A 165 7.06 4.19 -6.65
C GLY A 165 7.56 3.02 -5.84
N ILE A 166 6.92 2.80 -4.69
CA ILE A 166 7.26 1.72 -3.76
C ILE A 166 5.98 0.98 -3.38
N GLU A 167 5.97 -0.33 -3.61
CA GLU A 167 4.97 -1.24 -3.08
C GLU A 167 5.58 -2.02 -1.93
N LYS A 168 4.93 -1.99 -0.76
CA LYS A 168 5.41 -2.68 0.44
C LYS A 168 5.01 -4.16 0.47
N LYS A 169 3.99 -4.57 -0.29
CA LYS A 169 3.37 -5.92 -0.23
C LYS A 169 2.80 -6.33 -1.60
N PRO A 170 3.54 -7.07 -2.44
CA PRO A 170 4.93 -7.53 -2.26
C PRO A 170 5.93 -6.37 -2.34
N ALA A 171 7.13 -6.57 -1.79
CA ALA A 171 8.20 -5.56 -1.86
C ALA A 171 8.66 -5.36 -3.32
N LEU A 172 8.32 -4.23 -3.91
CA LEU A 172 8.60 -3.92 -5.30
C LEU A 172 8.89 -2.42 -5.46
N ILE A 173 9.96 -2.11 -6.19
CA ILE A 173 10.34 -0.75 -6.55
C ILE A 173 10.03 -0.51 -8.02
N HIS A 174 9.35 0.60 -8.32
CA HIS A 174 9.13 1.08 -9.68
C HIS A 174 10.19 2.13 -10.01
N LEU A 175 10.82 1.99 -11.16
CA LEU A 175 11.93 2.83 -11.61
C LEU A 175 11.60 3.57 -12.91
N SER A 176 12.30 4.67 -13.16
CA SER A 176 12.31 5.38 -14.45
C SER A 176 13.72 5.90 -14.75
N THR A 177 14.11 5.88 -16.02
CA THR A 177 15.31 6.57 -16.52
C THR A 177 15.02 7.98 -17.03
N SER A 178 13.74 8.33 -17.20
CA SER A 178 13.30 9.67 -17.64
C SER A 178 13.01 10.56 -16.44
N ASP A 179 13.30 11.86 -16.55
CA ASP A 179 12.94 12.89 -15.55
C ASP A 179 11.45 13.29 -15.58
N TYR A 180 10.61 12.55 -16.31
CA TYR A 180 9.17 12.72 -16.30
C TYR A 180 8.59 12.64 -14.88
N GLY A 181 7.93 13.71 -14.45
CA GLY A 181 7.42 13.88 -13.08
C GLY A 181 8.18 14.94 -12.28
N LYS A 182 9.44 15.23 -12.63
CA LYS A 182 10.30 16.19 -11.92
C LYS A 182 10.24 17.61 -12.50
N HIS A 183 9.40 17.85 -13.51
CA HIS A 183 9.34 19.18 -14.13
C HIS A 183 8.70 20.18 -13.17
N GLN A 184 9.18 21.42 -13.21
CA GLN A 184 8.58 22.51 -12.47
C GLN A 184 7.34 23.01 -13.25
N PRO A 185 6.16 23.13 -12.61
CA PRO A 185 5.00 23.75 -13.27
C PRO A 185 5.29 25.22 -13.59
N SER A 186 4.61 25.78 -14.59
CA SER A 186 4.70 27.21 -14.90
C SER A 186 4.15 28.06 -13.75
N ALA A 187 4.53 29.34 -13.68
CA ALA A 187 4.09 30.25 -12.62
C ALA A 187 2.56 30.36 -12.52
N GLU A 188 1.87 30.43 -13.67
CA GLU A 188 0.40 30.45 -13.73
C GLU A 188 -0.21 29.17 -13.15
N VAL A 189 0.36 28.01 -13.50
CA VAL A 189 -0.10 26.71 -13.01
C VAL A 189 0.16 26.56 -11.52
N LEU A 190 1.31 27.03 -11.03
CA LEU A 190 1.62 27.06 -9.60
C LEU A 190 0.62 27.92 -8.83
N ALA A 191 0.32 29.13 -9.32
CA ALA A 191 -0.64 30.01 -8.69
C ALA A 191 -2.04 29.36 -8.61
N ALA A 192 -2.48 28.72 -9.70
CA ALA A 192 -3.75 27.99 -9.71
C ALA A 192 -3.76 26.82 -8.70
N TYR A 193 -2.65 26.09 -8.55
CA TYR A 193 -2.53 25.02 -7.55
C TYR A 193 -2.60 25.55 -6.13
N VAL A 194 -1.91 26.65 -5.84
CA VAL A 194 -1.92 27.28 -4.51
C VAL A 194 -3.34 27.75 -4.17
N THR A 195 -4.02 28.43 -5.08
CA THR A 195 -5.41 28.88 -4.88
C THR A 195 -6.36 27.71 -4.59
N ALA A 196 -6.32 26.65 -5.40
CA ALA A 196 -7.18 25.48 -5.21
C ALA A 196 -6.91 24.77 -3.87
N ILE A 197 -5.64 24.63 -3.48
CA ILE A 197 -5.26 24.02 -2.20
C ILE A 197 -5.67 24.90 -1.01
N ARG A 198 -5.57 26.23 -1.16
CA ARG A 198 -6.01 27.19 -0.14
C ARG A 198 -7.51 27.14 0.07
N GLY A 199 -8.31 27.17 -1.00
CA GLY A 199 -9.76 27.02 -0.92
C GLY A 199 -10.17 25.69 -0.27
N LEU A 200 -9.49 24.59 -0.62
CA LEU A 200 -9.71 23.29 0.03
C LEU A 200 -9.35 23.31 1.51
N ARG A 201 -8.23 23.92 1.89
CA ARG A 201 -7.80 24.05 3.29
C ARG A 201 -8.81 24.85 4.10
N GLN A 202 -9.24 25.99 3.57
CA GLN A 202 -10.20 26.89 4.22
C GLN A 202 -11.52 26.18 4.46
N PHE A 203 -12.04 25.43 3.49
CA PHE A 203 -13.21 24.57 3.69
C PHE A 203 -13.08 23.64 4.90
N PHE A 204 -12.00 22.87 4.98
CA PHE A 204 -11.84 21.94 6.09
C PHE A 204 -11.56 22.65 7.42
N GLU A 205 -11.05 23.88 7.45
CA GLU A 205 -10.78 24.61 8.68
C GLU A 205 -12.00 25.40 9.21
N THR A 206 -12.75 26.05 8.31
CA THR A 206 -13.80 27.01 8.67
C THR A 206 -15.19 26.66 8.12
N ASN A 207 -15.31 25.59 7.33
CA ASN A 207 -16.51 25.22 6.55
C ASN A 207 -16.91 26.25 5.47
N GLU A 208 -16.02 27.16 5.10
CA GLU A 208 -16.26 28.08 3.99
C GLU A 208 -16.20 27.36 2.65
N LEU A 209 -17.24 27.51 1.83
CA LEU A 209 -17.38 26.73 0.61
C LEU A 209 -16.42 27.22 -0.49
N PRO A 210 -15.57 26.34 -1.04
CA PRO A 210 -14.76 26.67 -2.20
C PRO A 210 -15.62 26.62 -3.46
N SER A 211 -15.13 27.22 -4.54
CA SER A 211 -15.74 27.07 -5.86
C SER A 211 -15.59 25.63 -6.38
N THR A 212 -16.48 25.25 -7.31
CA THR A 212 -16.40 23.94 -7.98
C THR A 212 -15.10 23.76 -8.76
N GLU A 213 -14.59 24.83 -9.37
CA GLU A 213 -13.34 24.84 -10.12
C GLU A 213 -12.13 24.55 -9.21
N GLU A 214 -12.06 25.18 -8.04
CA GLU A 214 -11.01 24.94 -7.05
C GLU A 214 -11.03 23.49 -6.57
N VAL A 215 -12.22 22.92 -6.32
CA VAL A 215 -12.35 21.51 -5.89
C VAL A 215 -11.93 20.54 -6.98
N ASP A 216 -12.34 20.76 -8.23
CA ASP A 216 -11.95 19.92 -9.35
C ASP A 216 -10.44 20.00 -9.61
N LEU A 217 -9.86 21.20 -9.51
CA LEU A 217 -8.42 21.40 -9.67
C LEU A 217 -7.62 20.74 -8.52
N ALA A 218 -8.04 20.92 -7.27
CA ALA A 218 -7.43 20.27 -6.12
C ALA A 218 -7.50 18.73 -6.28
N LYS A 219 -8.66 18.20 -6.65
CA LYS A 219 -8.82 16.76 -6.93
C LYS A 219 -7.87 16.27 -8.02
N SER A 220 -7.75 17.01 -9.13
CA SER A 220 -6.83 16.69 -10.23
C SER A 220 -5.38 16.64 -9.75
N LEU A 221 -4.99 17.59 -8.90
CA LEU A 221 -3.67 17.65 -8.27
C LEU A 221 -3.38 16.45 -7.37
N PHE A 222 -4.35 16.00 -6.56
CA PHE A 222 -4.16 14.76 -5.79
C PHE A 222 -4.16 13.51 -6.67
N GLN A 223 -4.99 13.47 -7.73
CA GLN A 223 -5.08 12.32 -8.63
C GLN A 223 -3.81 12.07 -9.43
N ARG A 224 -3.16 13.13 -9.93
CA ARG A 224 -1.91 12.97 -10.70
C ARG A 224 -0.77 12.37 -9.89
N MET A 225 -0.71 12.56 -8.57
CA MET A 225 0.30 11.89 -7.74
C MET A 225 0.06 10.37 -7.66
N ILE A 226 -1.20 9.95 -7.72
CA ILE A 226 -1.58 8.53 -7.71
C ILE A 226 -1.31 7.91 -9.09
N ARG A 227 -1.73 8.60 -10.16
CA ARG A 227 -1.65 8.12 -11.54
C ARG A 227 -0.25 8.26 -12.14
N ARG A 228 0.52 9.25 -11.66
CA ARG A 228 1.85 9.62 -12.16
C ARG A 228 1.82 9.93 -13.65
N ASP A 229 0.81 10.69 -14.06
CA ASP A 229 0.41 10.94 -15.45
C ASP A 229 0.60 12.39 -15.91
N GLN A 230 1.26 13.23 -15.09
CA GLN A 230 1.65 14.60 -15.45
C GLN A 230 3.15 14.80 -15.24
N ASN A 231 3.80 15.65 -16.05
CA ASN A 231 5.25 15.85 -16.01
C ASN A 231 5.78 16.48 -14.70
N ASP A 232 4.89 16.97 -13.84
CA ASP A 232 5.16 17.62 -12.56
C ASP A 232 4.70 16.80 -11.34
N TRP A 233 4.22 15.57 -11.54
CA TRP A 233 3.57 14.79 -10.48
C TRP A 233 4.47 14.61 -9.24
N PHE A 234 5.77 14.44 -9.45
CA PHE A 234 6.75 14.23 -8.38
C PHE A 234 7.12 15.54 -7.70
N THR A 235 7.24 16.63 -8.46
CA THR A 235 7.42 17.99 -7.93
C THR A 235 6.30 18.34 -6.95
N VAL A 236 5.05 18.10 -7.35
CA VAL A 236 3.87 18.32 -6.51
C VAL A 236 3.87 17.39 -5.28
N TYR A 237 4.21 16.11 -5.48
CA TYR A 237 4.33 15.13 -4.39
C TYR A 237 5.33 15.56 -3.31
N VAL A 238 6.49 16.07 -3.72
CA VAL A 238 7.52 16.60 -2.81
C VAL A 238 7.01 17.87 -2.12
N ALA A 239 6.38 18.79 -2.84
CA ALA A 239 5.81 20.01 -2.27
C ALA A 239 4.76 19.71 -1.18
N MET A 240 3.99 18.62 -1.34
CA MET A 240 3.03 18.11 -0.35
C MET A 240 3.64 17.45 0.90
N GLY A 241 4.96 17.38 1.00
CA GLY A 241 5.63 16.73 2.13
C GLY A 241 5.61 15.21 2.05
N ARG A 242 5.65 14.66 0.83
CA ARG A 242 5.76 13.21 0.56
C ARG A 242 4.67 12.36 1.25
N PRO A 243 3.37 12.67 1.07
CA PRO A 243 2.30 11.97 1.75
C PRO A 243 2.25 10.48 1.38
N GLN A 244 1.72 9.64 2.26
CA GLN A 244 1.47 8.23 1.90
C GLN A 244 0.37 8.15 0.83
N LEU A 245 0.63 7.42 -0.27
CA LEU A 245 -0.30 7.36 -1.42
C LEU A 245 -1.68 6.78 -1.05
N ASP A 246 -1.78 5.94 -0.01
CA ASP A 246 -3.07 5.46 0.48
C ASP A 246 -3.91 6.57 1.13
N HIS A 247 -3.27 7.51 1.82
CA HIS A 247 -3.94 8.72 2.31
C HIS A 247 -4.39 9.58 1.13
N VAL A 248 -3.53 9.78 0.12
CA VAL A 248 -3.89 10.54 -1.09
C VAL A 248 -5.10 9.94 -1.80
N ARG A 249 -5.17 8.61 -1.94
CA ARG A 249 -6.34 7.92 -2.50
C ARG A 249 -7.62 8.18 -1.70
N ARG A 250 -7.52 8.26 -0.38
CA ARG A 250 -8.64 8.60 0.49
C ARG A 250 -9.04 10.08 0.31
N TRP A 251 -8.08 11.00 0.27
CA TRP A 251 -8.30 12.42 0.03
C TRP A 251 -9.07 12.65 -1.28
N VAL A 252 -8.64 12.04 -2.38
CA VAL A 252 -9.33 12.14 -3.68
C VAL A 252 -10.81 11.76 -3.60
N LYS A 253 -11.15 10.70 -2.82
CA LYS A 253 -12.55 10.29 -2.65
C LYS A 253 -13.36 11.34 -1.90
N VAL A 254 -12.80 11.90 -0.84
CA VAL A 254 -13.47 12.94 -0.03
C VAL A 254 -13.65 14.22 -0.83
N ILE A 255 -12.61 14.68 -1.54
CA ILE A 255 -12.68 15.86 -2.41
C ILE A 255 -13.70 15.62 -3.55
N GLN A 256 -13.78 14.41 -4.08
CA GLN A 256 -14.80 14.05 -5.06
C GLN A 256 -16.22 14.11 -4.47
N MET A 257 -16.42 13.73 -3.20
CA MET A 257 -17.71 13.88 -2.52
C MET A 257 -18.04 15.36 -2.27
N LEU A 258 -17.07 16.17 -1.86
CA LEU A 258 -17.23 17.62 -1.75
C LEU A 258 -17.67 18.24 -3.10
N GLY A 259 -17.00 17.92 -4.20
CA GLY A 259 -17.37 18.44 -5.51
C GLY A 259 -18.74 17.97 -6.02
N LYS A 260 -19.25 16.83 -5.53
CA LYS A 260 -20.64 16.41 -5.78
C LYS A 260 -21.62 17.16 -4.90
N SER A 261 -21.31 17.33 -3.62
CA SER A 261 -22.12 18.08 -2.66
C SER A 261 -22.34 19.53 -3.11
N LEU A 262 -21.28 20.21 -3.57
CA LEU A 262 -21.37 21.56 -4.15
C LEU A 262 -22.28 21.66 -5.39
N ARG A 263 -22.50 20.55 -6.09
CA ARG A 263 -23.42 20.46 -7.26
C ARG A 263 -24.82 20.00 -6.87
N GLY A 264 -25.14 19.92 -5.58
CA GLY A 264 -26.47 19.56 -5.07
C GLY A 264 -26.70 18.07 -4.80
N ASP A 265 -25.65 17.24 -4.77
CA ASP A 265 -25.78 15.81 -4.41
C ASP A 265 -25.95 15.66 -2.88
N GLU A 266 -27.20 15.46 -2.44
CA GLU A 266 -27.55 15.31 -1.02
C GLU A 266 -26.98 14.03 -0.38
N ASP A 267 -26.81 12.97 -1.16
CA ASP A 267 -26.20 11.72 -0.68
C ASP A 267 -24.70 11.91 -0.45
N ALA A 268 -24.01 12.61 -1.36
CA ALA A 268 -22.61 12.97 -1.17
C ALA A 268 -22.41 13.90 0.04
N THR A 269 -23.35 14.82 0.28
CA THR A 269 -23.32 15.72 1.45
C THR A 269 -23.40 14.94 2.76
N ARG A 270 -24.32 13.98 2.86
CA ARG A 270 -24.43 13.09 4.04
C ARG A 270 -23.20 12.21 4.23
N GLN A 271 -22.65 11.68 3.14
CA GLN A 271 -21.45 10.83 3.20
C GLN A 271 -20.19 11.60 3.59
N LEU A 272 -20.05 12.85 3.14
CA LEU A 272 -18.90 13.71 3.44
C LEU A 272 -18.70 13.84 4.96
N ALA A 273 -19.77 14.18 5.69
CA ALA A 273 -19.76 14.30 7.15
C ALA A 273 -19.33 13.00 7.87
N SER A 274 -19.61 11.83 7.29
CA SER A 274 -19.26 10.52 7.88
C SER A 274 -17.82 10.07 7.60
N GLN A 275 -17.14 10.67 6.61
CA GLN A 275 -15.84 10.24 6.11
C GLN A 275 -14.68 11.10 6.62
N GLU A 276 -15.01 12.28 7.16
CA GLU A 276 -14.09 13.21 7.82
C GLU A 276 -13.76 12.78 9.25
N ASP A 277 -12.88 11.78 9.39
CA ASP A 277 -12.27 11.52 10.70
C ASP A 277 -11.12 12.49 11.00
N ARG A 278 -10.80 12.65 12.29
CA ARG A 278 -9.75 13.57 12.77
C ARG A 278 -8.39 13.30 12.13
N PHE A 279 -8.01 12.04 11.94
CA PHE A 279 -6.71 11.66 11.38
C PHE A 279 -6.60 11.99 9.90
N PHE A 280 -7.69 11.80 9.15
CA PHE A 280 -7.82 12.24 7.76
C PHE A 280 -7.60 13.75 7.65
N LYS A 281 -8.34 14.51 8.46
CA LYS A 281 -8.34 15.97 8.42
C LYS A 281 -6.96 16.54 8.75
N ASP A 282 -6.35 16.07 9.84
CA ASP A 282 -5.01 16.51 10.25
C ASP A 282 -3.95 16.20 9.18
N ALA A 283 -4.00 15.02 8.56
CA ALA A 283 -3.05 14.63 7.52
C ALA A 283 -3.22 15.45 6.23
N LEU A 284 -4.47 15.72 5.82
CA LEU A 284 -4.79 16.54 4.66
C LEU A 284 -4.34 17.99 4.87
N LEU A 285 -4.68 18.59 6.01
CA LEU A 285 -4.32 19.98 6.32
C LEU A 285 -2.80 20.17 6.38
N ARG A 286 -2.04 19.22 6.93
CA ARG A 286 -0.57 19.24 6.89
C ARG A 286 -0.04 19.24 5.45
N ALA A 287 -0.61 18.42 4.57
CA ALA A 287 -0.21 18.38 3.17
C ALA A 287 -0.54 19.71 2.45
N CYS A 288 -1.74 20.26 2.66
CA CYS A 288 -2.13 21.55 2.07
C CYS A 288 -1.20 22.69 2.49
N ARG A 289 -0.92 22.83 3.79
CA ARG A 289 0.00 23.86 4.31
C ARG A 289 1.42 23.68 3.78
N SER A 290 1.88 22.43 3.61
CA SER A 290 3.18 22.14 3.02
C SER A 290 3.26 22.63 1.57
N VAL A 291 2.21 22.43 0.77
CA VAL A 291 2.16 22.91 -0.61
C VAL A 291 2.19 24.42 -0.67
N GLU A 292 1.34 25.08 0.10
CA GLU A 292 1.32 26.55 0.18
C GLU A 292 2.72 27.05 0.51
N LYS A 293 3.36 26.55 1.58
CA LYS A 293 4.72 26.96 1.93
C LYS A 293 5.76 26.71 0.82
N ASN A 294 5.71 25.54 0.18
CA ASN A 294 6.77 25.08 -0.72
C ASN A 294 6.61 25.53 -2.18
N LEU A 295 5.39 25.89 -2.60
CA LEU A 295 5.11 26.39 -3.95
C LEU A 295 4.98 27.92 -3.97
N ASP A 296 4.43 28.55 -2.92
CA ASP A 296 4.28 30.01 -2.82
C ASP A 296 5.63 30.71 -2.55
N SER A 297 6.64 29.98 -2.04
CA SER A 297 8.02 30.48 -1.91
C SER A 297 8.85 30.38 -3.19
N ARG A 298 8.28 29.86 -4.29
CA ARG A 298 8.95 29.71 -5.59
C ARG A 298 8.44 30.70 -6.66
N THR A 299 7.47 31.51 -6.31
CA THR A 299 6.98 32.68 -7.06
C THR A 299 7.65 33.93 -6.54
#